data_AF-A0A0E9WS98-F1
#
_entry.id   AF-A0A0E9WS98-F1
#
_cell.length_a   1.000
_cell.length_b   1.000
_cell.length_c   1.000
_cell.angle_alpha   90.00
_cell.angle_beta   90.00
_cell.angle_gamma   90.00
#
_symmetry.space_group_name_H-M   'P 1'
#
loop_
_entity.id
_entity.type
_entity.pdbx_description
1 polymer ?
#
loop_
_entity_poly.entity_id
_entity_poly.type
_entity_poly.pdbx_seq_one_letter_code
_entity_poly.pdbx_strand_id
1 'polypeptide(L)'
;MARLKTLDVVYSTENKQQLGSFEEADLATGHWKNITLFVQEDRAQLSVGCEEIDNREMDLPINKILTQEVPDIARLRIGKGAVKDRFMGVLQNVRFVFGTTLQDIMRNKGCQSAMSTDTITLDNPVNGSSPAIRTNFVGHKTKESASCLWVYL
;
A
#
# COMPACT_ATOMS: atom_id res chain seq x y z
N MET A 1 -1.69 -27.08 -13.21
CA MET A 1 -0.69 -26.47 -12.29
C MET A 1 -1.40 -25.29 -11.62
N ALA A 2 -1.84 -25.44 -10.37
CA ALA A 2 -2.57 -24.38 -9.68
C ALA A 2 -1.60 -23.22 -9.44
N ARG A 3 -1.91 -22.06 -10.00
CA ARG A 3 -1.16 -20.82 -9.70
C ARG A 3 -1.67 -20.37 -8.33
N LEU A 4 -0.82 -20.47 -7.32
CA LEU A 4 -1.14 -19.92 -5.99
C LEU A 4 -1.47 -18.42 -6.18
N LYS A 5 -2.56 -17.98 -5.56
CA LYS A 5 -3.07 -16.62 -5.67
C LYS A 5 -2.39 -15.75 -4.61
N THR A 6 -1.10 -15.52 -4.80
CA THR A 6 -0.26 -14.82 -3.82
C THR A 6 -0.10 -13.34 -4.15
N LEU A 7 0.24 -12.56 -3.12
CA LEU A 7 0.94 -11.29 -3.29
C LEU A 7 2.36 -11.46 -2.76
N ASP A 8 3.35 -11.10 -3.56
CA ASP A 8 4.77 -11.30 -3.25
C ASP A 8 5.45 -9.96 -2.96
N VAL A 9 6.03 -9.83 -1.77
CA VAL A 9 6.91 -8.72 -1.39
C VAL A 9 8.35 -9.20 -1.50
N VAL A 10 9.11 -8.54 -2.35
CA VAL A 10 10.51 -8.89 -2.63
C VAL A 10 11.41 -7.73 -2.25
N TYR A 11 12.41 -8.00 -1.40
CA TYR A 11 13.51 -7.09 -1.18
C TYR A 11 14.80 -7.66 -1.79
N SER A 12 15.54 -6.81 -2.49
CA SER A 12 16.81 -7.17 -3.11
C SER A 12 17.91 -6.28 -2.56
N THR A 13 18.97 -6.89 -2.05
CA THR A 13 20.24 -6.24 -1.73
C THR A 13 21.31 -6.75 -2.71
N GLU A 14 22.51 -6.19 -2.66
CA GLU A 14 23.62 -6.64 -3.50
C GLU A 14 23.92 -8.14 -3.35
N ASN A 15 23.68 -8.70 -2.16
CA ASN A 15 24.11 -10.06 -1.81
C ASN A 15 22.96 -11.07 -1.77
N LYS A 16 21.71 -10.62 -1.63
CA LYS A 16 20.58 -11.52 -1.38
C LYS A 16 19.27 -10.93 -1.88
N GLN A 17 18.40 -11.82 -2.36
CA GLN A 17 16.99 -11.56 -2.55
C GLN A 17 16.19 -12.30 -1.49
N GLN A 18 15.23 -11.62 -0.88
CA GLN A 18 14.26 -12.20 0.05
C GLN A 18 12.86 -12.05 -0.54
N LEU A 19 12.02 -13.05 -0.27
CA LEU A 19 10.65 -13.17 -0.77
C LEU A 19 9.73 -13.44 0.42
N GLY A 20 8.77 -12.54 0.64
CA GLY A 20 7.62 -12.75 1.51
C GLY A 20 6.37 -12.94 0.66
N SER A 21 5.76 -14.12 0.70
CA SER A 21 4.53 -14.43 -0.03
C SER A 21 3.33 -14.46 0.91
N PHE A 22 2.33 -13.64 0.58
CA PHE A 22 1.03 -13.61 1.23
C PHE A 22 0.12 -14.57 0.48
N GLU A 23 -0.13 -15.73 1.07
CA GLU A 23 -1.06 -16.70 0.51
C GLU A 23 -2.50 -16.17 0.59
N GLU A 24 -3.39 -16.68 -0.27
CA GLU A 24 -4.83 -16.39 -0.23
C GLU A 24 -5.25 -14.93 -0.54
N ALA A 25 -4.36 -14.09 -1.06
CA ALA A 25 -4.67 -12.68 -1.38
C ALA A 25 -5.77 -12.50 -2.46
N ASP A 26 -5.94 -13.47 -3.37
CA ASP A 26 -6.94 -13.50 -4.45
C ASP A 26 -7.27 -12.13 -5.09
N LEU A 27 -6.23 -11.47 -5.63
CA LEU A 27 -6.33 -10.12 -6.18
C LEU A 27 -6.71 -10.10 -7.67
N ALA A 28 -6.36 -11.16 -8.42
CA ALA A 28 -6.53 -11.24 -9.87
C ALA A 28 -7.91 -11.76 -10.29
N THR A 29 -8.98 -11.12 -9.82
CA THR A 29 -10.37 -11.57 -10.06
C THR A 29 -11.12 -10.82 -11.17
N GLY A 30 -10.49 -9.82 -11.79
CA GLY A 30 -11.14 -8.94 -12.78
C GLY A 30 -12.08 -7.88 -12.17
N HIS A 31 -12.21 -7.86 -10.84
CA HIS A 31 -12.95 -6.85 -10.09
C HIS A 31 -12.00 -5.89 -9.37
N TRP A 32 -12.52 -4.71 -9.00
CA TRP A 32 -11.76 -3.77 -8.18
C TRP A 32 -11.45 -4.37 -6.81
N LYS A 33 -10.17 -4.30 -6.43
CA LYS A 33 -9.67 -4.70 -5.11
C LYS A 33 -8.98 -3.48 -4.48
N ASN A 34 -9.26 -3.25 -3.20
CA ASN A 34 -8.62 -2.20 -2.43
C ASN A 34 -7.59 -2.86 -1.51
N ILE A 35 -6.32 -2.56 -1.71
CA ILE A 35 -5.23 -3.21 -0.97
C ILE A 35 -4.61 -2.17 -0.03
N THR A 36 -4.30 -2.61 1.19
CA THR A 36 -3.41 -1.90 2.11
C THR A 36 -2.25 -2.84 2.44
N LEU A 37 -1.02 -2.45 2.11
CA LEU A 37 0.18 -3.11 2.58
C LEU A 37 0.83 -2.21 3.63
N PHE A 38 0.82 -2.62 4.89
CA PHE A 38 1.46 -1.91 5.98
C PHE A 38 2.81 -2.56 6.28
N VAL A 39 3.89 -1.79 6.17
CA VAL A 39 5.26 -2.27 6.41
C VAL A 39 5.88 -1.44 7.52
N GLN A 40 6.39 -2.10 8.55
CA GLN A 40 7.07 -1.47 9.67
C GLN A 40 8.17 -2.39 10.17
N GLU A 41 9.40 -1.86 10.28
CA GLU A 41 10.60 -2.65 10.56
C GLU A 41 10.68 -3.86 9.61
N ASP A 42 10.70 -5.07 10.15
CA ASP A 42 10.73 -6.36 9.46
C ASP A 42 9.34 -7.00 9.31
N ARG A 43 8.25 -6.28 9.59
CA ARG A 43 6.90 -6.81 9.46
C ARG A 43 6.17 -6.21 8.28
N ALA A 44 5.43 -7.05 7.56
CA ALA A 44 4.56 -6.66 6.47
C ALA A 44 3.17 -7.29 6.67
N GLN A 45 2.13 -6.46 6.74
CA GLN A 45 0.75 -6.85 6.95
C GLN A 45 -0.08 -6.47 5.73
N LEU A 46 -0.79 -7.46 5.16
CA LEU A 46 -1.65 -7.28 4.00
C LEU A 46 -3.12 -7.24 4.43
N SER A 47 -3.83 -6.23 3.96
CA SER A 47 -5.29 -6.15 4.09
C SER A 47 -5.94 -5.93 2.73
N VAL A 48 -7.07 -6.62 2.48
CA VAL A 48 -7.87 -6.45 1.27
C VAL A 48 -9.27 -5.99 1.67
N GLY A 49 -9.67 -4.82 1.19
CA GLY A 49 -10.89 -4.15 1.65
C GLY A 49 -10.77 -3.77 3.13
N CYS A 50 -11.58 -4.42 3.97
CA CYS A 50 -11.59 -4.24 5.42
C CYS A 50 -11.04 -5.44 6.20
N GLU A 51 -10.56 -6.46 5.49
CA GLU A 51 -10.12 -7.73 6.08
C GLU A 51 -8.60 -7.79 6.09
N GLU A 52 -8.03 -8.17 7.25
CA GLU A 52 -6.63 -8.58 7.32
C GLU A 52 -6.50 -9.96 6.69
N ILE A 53 -5.56 -10.10 5.76
CA ILE A 53 -5.29 -11.36 5.06
C ILE A 53 -4.20 -12.13 5.79
N ASP A 54 -3.03 -11.52 5.97
CA ASP A 54 -1.89 -12.14 6.66
C ASP A 54 -0.90 -11.07 7.14
N ASN A 55 -0.07 -11.44 8.11
CA ASN A 55 0.99 -10.64 8.70
C ASN A 55 2.28 -11.45 8.75
N ARG A 56 3.27 -11.02 7.98
CA ARG A 56 4.53 -11.73 7.74
C ARG A 56 5.71 -11.00 8.35
N GLU A 57 6.62 -11.78 8.91
CA GLU A 57 7.97 -11.34 9.26
C GLU A 57 8.89 -11.55 8.04
N MET A 58 9.70 -10.54 7.75
CA MET A 58 10.65 -10.45 6.64
C MET A 58 12.06 -10.63 7.19
N ASP A 59 12.99 -11.15 6.38
CA ASP A 59 14.37 -11.41 6.84
C ASP A 59 15.13 -10.13 7.21
N LEU A 60 14.82 -8.99 6.59
CA LEU A 60 15.42 -7.71 6.89
C LEU A 60 14.37 -6.62 7.05
N PRO A 61 14.60 -5.65 7.95
CA PRO A 61 13.73 -4.51 8.07
C PRO A 61 13.83 -3.59 6.84
N ILE A 62 12.71 -2.94 6.49
CA ILE A 62 12.59 -2.12 5.28
C ILE A 62 13.59 -0.96 5.23
N ASN A 63 14.01 -0.43 6.39
CA ASN A 63 15.03 0.63 6.49
C ASN A 63 16.44 0.18 6.06
N LYS A 64 16.73 -1.13 6.02
CA LYS A 64 17.96 -1.69 5.45
C LYS A 64 17.91 -1.79 3.93
N ILE A 65 16.71 -1.73 3.36
CA ILE A 65 16.48 -1.77 1.91
C ILE A 65 16.39 -0.35 1.36
N LEU A 66 15.67 0.54 2.05
CA LEU A 66 15.49 1.94 1.69
C LEU A 66 16.53 2.83 2.38
N THR A 67 17.80 2.67 2.00
CA THR A 67 18.91 3.50 2.52
C THR A 67 18.95 4.87 1.85
N GLN A 68 19.75 5.79 2.39
CA GLN A 68 19.94 7.14 1.82
C GLN A 68 20.58 7.12 0.42
N GLU A 69 21.26 6.04 0.06
CA GLU A 69 21.96 5.88 -1.23
C GLU A 69 21.04 5.35 -2.34
N VAL A 70 19.91 4.74 -1.97
CA VAL A 70 18.95 4.14 -2.92
C VAL A 70 18.51 5.12 -4.01
N PRO A 71 18.18 6.40 -3.73
CA PRO A 71 17.76 7.34 -4.77
C PRO A 71 18.81 7.57 -5.86
N ASP A 72 20.10 7.37 -5.56
CA ASP A 72 21.20 7.58 -6.51
C ASP A 72 21.36 6.38 -7.47
N ILE A 73 20.94 5.19 -7.04
CA ILE A 73 21.11 3.93 -7.78
C ILE A 73 19.78 3.33 -8.29
N ALA A 74 18.63 3.82 -7.82
CA ALA A 74 17.30 3.28 -8.10
C ALA A 74 16.16 4.34 -8.11
N ARG A 75 15.16 4.13 -8.98
CA ARG A 75 14.01 5.01 -9.31
C ARG A 75 12.68 4.21 -9.26
N LEU A 76 11.66 4.65 -8.55
CA LEU A 76 10.41 3.88 -8.46
C LEU A 76 9.75 3.57 -9.84
N ARG A 77 9.36 2.31 -10.09
CA ARG A 77 8.46 1.89 -11.19
C ARG A 77 7.14 1.41 -10.62
N ILE A 78 6.06 1.72 -11.33
CA ILE A 78 4.71 1.22 -11.07
C ILE A 78 4.22 0.49 -12.32
N GLY A 79 3.56 -0.66 -12.15
CA GLY A 79 2.96 -1.43 -13.25
C GLY A 79 3.96 -2.13 -14.18
N LYS A 80 5.24 -2.05 -13.85
CA LYS A 80 6.33 -2.73 -14.56
C LYS A 80 7.15 -3.43 -13.49
N GLY A 81 7.37 -4.73 -13.65
CA GLY A 81 8.32 -5.57 -12.92
C GLY A 81 9.48 -6.00 -13.84
N ALA A 82 10.18 -7.08 -13.47
CA ALA A 82 11.29 -7.66 -14.23
C ALA A 82 10.85 -7.98 -15.67
N VAL A 83 11.81 -8.29 -16.55
CA VAL A 83 11.69 -8.25 -18.03
C VAL A 83 10.34 -8.77 -18.60
N LYS A 84 9.70 -9.76 -17.96
CA LYS A 84 8.44 -10.37 -18.39
C LYS A 84 7.21 -10.03 -17.54
N ASP A 85 7.39 -9.44 -16.36
CA ASP A 85 6.29 -9.17 -15.43
C ASP A 85 5.83 -7.72 -15.60
N ARG A 86 4.74 -7.51 -16.32
CA ARG A 86 4.07 -6.21 -16.40
C ARG A 86 2.69 -6.36 -15.82
N PHE A 87 2.25 -5.36 -15.07
CA PHE A 87 0.89 -5.35 -14.55
C PHE A 87 -0.09 -5.26 -15.72
N MET A 88 -1.05 -6.17 -15.76
CA MET A 88 -2.10 -6.20 -16.76
C MET A 88 -3.43 -5.93 -16.07
N GLY A 89 -4.00 -4.75 -16.29
CA GLY A 89 -5.23 -4.32 -15.65
C GLY A 89 -5.28 -2.80 -15.46
N VAL A 90 -6.04 -2.35 -14.48
CA VAL A 90 -6.16 -0.93 -14.11
C VAL A 90 -5.69 -0.73 -12.68
N LEU A 91 -4.85 0.28 -12.46
CA LEU A 91 -4.41 0.73 -11.14
C LEU A 91 -5.04 2.09 -10.83
N GLN A 92 -5.40 2.31 -9.56
CA GLN A 92 -5.92 3.58 -9.09
C GLN A 92 -5.37 3.89 -7.69
N ASN A 93 -5.06 5.16 -7.43
CA ASN A 93 -4.67 5.66 -6.10
C ASN A 93 -3.48 4.94 -5.46
N VAL A 94 -2.51 4.50 -6.28
CA VAL A 94 -1.23 3.94 -5.81
C VAL A 94 -0.44 5.05 -5.12
N ARG A 95 -0.23 4.92 -3.81
CA ARG A 95 0.39 5.95 -2.98
C ARG A 95 1.14 5.34 -1.80
N PHE A 96 2.17 6.05 -1.36
CA PHE A 96 2.81 5.82 -0.07
C PHE A 96 2.21 6.80 0.93
N VAL A 97 1.90 6.33 2.15
CA VAL A 97 1.34 7.15 3.22
C VAL A 97 2.22 6.98 4.46
N PHE A 98 2.63 8.10 5.05
CA PHE A 98 3.52 8.14 6.21
C PHE A 98 2.86 8.95 7.33
N GLY A 99 3.28 8.74 8.57
CA GLY A 99 2.77 9.49 9.73
C GLY A 99 1.31 9.19 10.09
N THR A 100 0.76 8.07 9.60
CA THR A 100 -0.59 7.59 9.91
C THR A 100 -0.52 6.13 10.36
N THR A 101 -1.48 5.70 11.16
CA THR A 101 -1.61 4.28 11.54
C THR A 101 -2.41 3.49 10.50
N LEU A 102 -2.23 2.17 10.47
CA LEU A 102 -3.09 1.28 9.68
C LEU A 102 -4.57 1.44 10.09
N GLN A 103 -4.84 1.53 11.38
CA GLN A 103 -6.20 1.69 11.91
C GLN A 103 -6.89 2.95 11.36
N ASP A 104 -6.20 4.09 11.33
CA ASP A 104 -6.75 5.33 10.77
C ASP A 104 -7.04 5.22 9.27
N ILE A 105 -6.15 4.55 8.52
CA ILE A 105 -6.38 4.28 7.10
C ILE A 105 -7.65 3.44 6.92
N MET A 106 -7.81 2.37 7.70
CA MET A 106 -8.95 1.47 7.60
C MET A 106 -10.25 2.19 8.00
N ARG A 107 -10.24 2.99 9.06
CA ARG A 107 -11.38 3.82 9.47
C ARG A 107 -11.79 4.80 8.37
N ASN A 108 -10.83 5.48 7.75
CA ASN A 108 -11.09 6.42 6.64
C ASN A 108 -11.61 5.71 5.37
N LYS A 109 -11.34 4.40 5.21
CA LYS A 109 -11.94 3.56 4.16
C LYS A 109 -13.35 3.09 4.51
N GLY A 110 -13.90 3.45 5.67
CA GLY A 110 -15.23 3.04 6.13
C GLY A 110 -15.23 1.67 6.81
N CYS A 111 -14.07 1.10 7.13
CA CYS A 111 -14.00 -0.14 7.89
C CYS A 111 -14.40 0.13 9.34
N GLN A 112 -15.52 -0.44 9.77
CA GLN A 112 -15.95 -0.37 11.16
C GLN A 112 -14.96 -1.18 12.01
N SER A 113 -14.40 -0.57 13.05
CA SER A 113 -13.80 -1.35 14.12
C SER A 113 -14.92 -2.19 14.75
N ALA A 114 -14.70 -3.50 14.93
CA ALA A 114 -15.65 -4.42 15.57
C ALA A 114 -15.98 -4.07 17.05
N MET A 115 -15.58 -2.87 17.51
CA MET A 115 -15.74 -2.32 18.86
C MET A 115 -16.52 -1.00 18.87
N SER A 116 -17.35 -0.73 17.86
CA SER A 116 -18.24 0.44 17.85
C SER A 116 -19.66 0.05 17.50
N THR A 117 -20.25 -0.82 18.30
CA THR A 117 -21.69 -0.74 18.61
C THR A 117 -21.92 0.40 19.62
N ASP A 118 -21.42 1.59 19.32
CA ASP A 118 -21.97 2.79 19.94
C ASP A 118 -23.13 3.18 19.03
N THR A 119 -24.33 2.85 19.49
CA THR A 119 -25.59 3.37 18.96
C THR A 119 -25.44 4.89 18.86
N ILE A 120 -25.19 5.40 17.64
CA ILE A 120 -25.21 6.84 17.40
C ILE A 120 -26.68 7.24 17.39
N THR A 121 -27.21 7.62 18.56
CA THR A 121 -28.47 8.35 18.65
C THR A 121 -28.23 9.74 18.06
N LEU A 122 -28.58 9.92 16.79
CA LEU A 122 -28.63 11.24 16.16
C LEU A 122 -29.87 11.98 16.69
N ASP A 123 -29.71 12.72 17.79
CA ASP A 123 -30.61 13.85 18.07
C ASP A 123 -30.15 15.03 17.22
N ASN A 124 -30.89 15.28 16.13
CA ASN A 124 -30.62 16.35 15.18
C ASN A 124 -31.63 17.50 15.36
N PRO A 125 -31.36 18.55 16.15
CA PRO A 125 -32.00 19.83 15.97
C PRO A 125 -31.23 20.60 14.88
N VAL A 126 -31.81 20.59 13.68
CA VAL A 126 -31.33 21.31 12.50
C VAL A 126 -31.06 22.78 12.83
N ASN A 127 -29.79 23.23 12.77
CA ASN A 127 -29.53 24.60 12.36
C ASN A 127 -28.19 24.73 11.62
N GLY A 128 -28.29 25.15 10.37
CA GLY A 128 -27.26 24.98 9.36
C GLY A 128 -26.03 25.85 9.54
N SER A 129 -24.86 25.24 9.38
CA SER A 129 -23.59 25.88 9.00
C SER A 129 -22.60 24.79 8.58
N SER A 130 -22.15 24.78 7.32
CA SER A 130 -21.05 23.91 6.84
C SER A 130 -19.74 24.69 6.85
N PRO A 131 -18.64 24.18 7.43
CA PRO A 131 -17.32 24.73 7.17
C PRO A 131 -16.67 24.00 5.98
N ALA A 132 -16.37 24.74 4.93
CA ALA A 132 -15.52 24.30 3.83
C ALA A 132 -14.06 24.57 4.18
N ILE A 133 -13.18 23.57 4.02
CA ILE A 133 -11.73 23.78 4.09
C ILE A 133 -11.15 23.34 2.73
N ARG A 134 -10.61 24.32 1.99
CA ARG A 134 -9.81 24.11 0.78
C ARG A 134 -8.36 24.45 1.08
N THR A 135 -7.43 23.62 0.62
CA THR A 135 -6.03 23.99 0.48
C THR A 135 -5.57 23.73 -0.94
N ASN A 136 -4.93 24.74 -1.54
CA ASN A 136 -4.27 24.64 -2.85
C ASN A 136 -2.78 24.42 -2.61
N PHE A 137 -2.16 23.51 -3.36
CA PHE A 137 -0.70 23.36 -3.40
C PHE A 137 -0.23 23.31 -4.85
N VAL A 138 0.71 24.19 -5.20
CA VAL A 138 1.37 24.29 -6.52
C VAL A 138 2.82 23.83 -6.36
N GLY A 139 3.27 22.92 -7.23
CA GLY A 139 4.65 22.45 -7.27
C GLY A 139 5.14 22.24 -8.71
N HIS A 140 6.29 22.84 -9.01
CA HIS A 140 6.88 23.05 -10.33
C HIS A 140 7.67 21.81 -10.84
N LYS A 141 7.78 21.65 -12.17
CA LYS A 141 8.52 20.56 -12.86
C LYS A 141 10.01 20.88 -13.05
N THR A 142 10.85 19.84 -13.04
CA THR A 142 12.04 19.69 -13.93
C THR A 142 12.43 18.21 -14.13
N LYS A 143 13.26 17.97 -15.17
CA LYS A 143 13.28 16.85 -16.11
C LYS A 143 14.49 15.89 -15.91
N GLU A 144 14.21 14.57 -15.99
CA GLU A 144 14.94 13.38 -16.54
C GLU A 144 16.46 13.19 -16.20
N SER A 145 17.04 12.04 -15.82
CA SER A 145 16.88 10.60 -16.16
C SER A 145 17.70 9.69 -15.19
N ALA A 146 17.25 8.49 -14.71
CA ALA A 146 18.10 7.30 -14.32
C ALA A 146 17.41 6.18 -13.49
N SER A 147 17.91 4.91 -13.61
CA SER A 147 17.54 3.49 -13.20
C SER A 147 16.62 3.15 -12.02
N CYS A 148 15.86 2.01 -12.02
CA CYS A 148 14.65 1.74 -11.16
C CYS A 148 14.63 0.70 -10.03
N LEU A 149 13.87 1.07 -8.97
CA LEU A 149 13.26 0.27 -7.90
C LEU A 149 11.93 -0.36 -8.38
N TRP A 150 11.79 -1.66 -8.15
CA TRP A 150 10.62 -2.44 -8.52
C TRP A 150 9.75 -2.68 -7.28
N VAL A 151 8.48 -2.24 -7.32
CA VAL A 151 7.46 -2.72 -6.38
C VAL A 151 6.49 -3.55 -7.22
N TYR A 152 6.42 -4.84 -6.93
CA TYR A 152 5.45 -5.74 -7.57
C TYR A 152 4.09 -5.59 -6.87
N LEU A 153 3.05 -5.43 -7.69
CA LEU A 153 1.64 -5.49 -7.32
C LEU A 153 1.01 -6.64 -8.11
#